data_AF-A0A0F3RCU6-F1
#
_entry.id   AF-A0A0F3RCU6-F1
#
_cell.length_a   1.000
_cell.length_b   1.000
_cell.length_c   1.000
_cell.angle_alpha   90.00
_cell.angle_beta   90.00
_cell.angle_gamma   90.00
#
_symmetry.space_group_name_H-M   'P 1'
#
loop_
_entity.id
_entity.type
_entity.pdbx_description
1 polymer ?
#
loop_
_entity_poly.entity_id
_entity_poly.type
_entity_poly.pdbx_seq_one_letter_code
_entity_poly.pdbx_strand_id
1 'polypeptide(L)'
;MLASDEALNSSEIEGEYLNRASVQSSIKRYFNIATDNRKASPAETGISELLADMYYSYKQLLSHDCLFRWHEILTNGRRDLGAIGKYRTNAETMQVVLDCEEIT
;
A
#
# COMPACT_ATOMS: atom_id res chain seq x y z
N MET A 1 -11.06 11.88 -2.33
CA MET A 1 -11.08 11.28 -0.98
C MET A 1 -9.63 11.16 -0.61
N LEU A 2 -9.19 11.84 0.45
CA LEU A 2 -7.76 11.99 0.78
C LEU A 2 -6.98 10.66 0.70
N ALA A 3 -7.53 9.58 1.25
CA ALA A 3 -6.93 8.24 1.23
C ALA A 3 -6.69 7.69 -0.19
N SER A 4 -7.57 7.99 -1.16
CA SER A 4 -7.38 7.52 -2.54
C SER A 4 -6.30 8.31 -3.28
N ASP A 5 -6.12 9.60 -2.94
CA ASP A 5 -5.06 10.42 -3.51
C ASP A 5 -3.70 10.02 -2.90
N GLU A 6 -3.68 9.71 -1.60
CA GLU A 6 -2.51 9.16 -0.91
C GLU A 6 -2.08 7.80 -1.48
N ALA A 7 -3.02 6.89 -1.74
CA ALA A 7 -2.75 5.61 -2.40
C ALA A 7 -2.06 5.80 -3.76
N LEU A 8 -2.58 6.72 -4.58
CA LEU A 8 -2.08 6.93 -5.94
C LEU A 8 -0.68 7.54 -5.94
N ASN A 9 -0.46 8.57 -5.13
CA ASN A 9 0.84 9.22 -5.04
C ASN A 9 1.91 8.27 -4.48
N SER A 10 1.56 7.47 -3.46
CA SER A 10 2.50 6.50 -2.89
C SER A 10 2.87 5.41 -3.88
N SER A 11 1.90 4.90 -4.66
CA SER A 11 2.17 3.87 -5.66
C SER A 11 2.93 4.40 -6.88
N GLU A 12 2.68 5.64 -7.29
CA GLU A 12 3.40 6.27 -8.42
C GLU A 12 4.91 6.35 -8.17
N ILE A 13 5.33 6.67 -6.93
CA ILE A 13 6.75 6.69 -6.53
C ILE A 13 7.38 5.30 -6.67
N GLU A 14 6.63 4.24 -6.37
CA GLU A 14 7.08 2.85 -6.50
C GLU A 14 7.01 2.32 -7.95
N GLY A 15 6.63 3.18 -8.91
CA GLY A 15 6.44 2.83 -10.32
C GLY A 15 5.15 2.02 -10.58
N GLU A 16 4.24 1.96 -9.61
CA GLU A 16 2.97 1.24 -9.72
C GLU A 16 1.83 2.17 -10.19
N TYR A 17 1.35 1.98 -11.42
CA TYR A 17 0.21 2.72 -11.96
C TYR A 17 -1.12 2.06 -11.57
N LEU A 18 -1.78 2.60 -10.55
CA LEU A 18 -3.06 2.10 -10.07
C LEU A 18 -4.27 2.77 -10.72
N ASN A 19 -5.37 2.03 -10.87
CA ASN A 19 -6.64 2.60 -11.30
C ASN A 19 -7.34 3.32 -10.13
N ARG A 20 -7.42 4.65 -10.22
CA ARG A 20 -8.11 5.52 -9.25
C ARG A 20 -9.52 5.03 -8.88
N ALA A 21 -10.33 4.62 -9.85
CA ALA A 21 -11.70 4.19 -9.59
C ALA A 21 -11.74 2.84 -8.86
N SER A 22 -10.83 1.92 -9.17
CA SER A 22 -10.69 0.65 -8.47
C SER A 22 -10.23 0.84 -7.02
N VAL A 23 -9.25 1.71 -6.78
CA VAL A 23 -8.78 2.06 -5.43
C VAL A 23 -9.91 2.71 -4.62
N GLN A 24 -10.60 3.70 -5.19
CA GLN A 24 -11.75 4.33 -4.53
C GLN A 24 -12.86 3.34 -4.19
N SER A 25 -13.18 2.43 -5.11
CA SER A 25 -14.19 1.40 -4.89
C SER A 25 -13.75 0.44 -3.77
N SER A 26 -12.49 0.01 -3.78
CA SER A 26 -11.94 -0.90 -2.76
C SER A 26 -11.89 -0.28 -1.37
N ILE A 27 -11.43 0.98 -1.24
CA ILE A 27 -11.45 1.73 0.02
C ILE A 27 -12.88 1.85 0.56
N LYS A 28 -13.84 2.22 -0.30
CA LYS A 28 -15.25 2.32 0.11
C LYS A 28 -15.81 0.99 0.60
N ARG A 29 -15.43 -0.15 0.00
CA ARG A 29 -15.84 -1.48 0.49
C ARG A 29 -15.32 -1.76 1.90
N TYR A 30 -14.06 -1.44 2.17
CA TYR A 30 -13.50 -1.59 3.53
C TYR A 30 -14.22 -0.70 4.57
N PHE A 31 -14.76 0.44 4.15
CA PHE A 31 -15.61 1.30 4.99
C PHE A 31 -17.10 0.93 4.99
N ASN A 32 -17.50 -0.20 4.38
CA ASN A 32 -18.89 -0.63 4.23
C ASN A 32 -19.79 0.42 3.52
N ILE A 33 -19.22 1.23 2.64
CA ILE A 33 -19.93 2.18 1.80
C ILE A 33 -20.37 1.46 0.52
N ALA A 34 -21.58 1.75 0.01
CA ALA A 34 -22.06 1.15 -1.23
C ALA A 34 -21.13 1.49 -2.42
N THR A 35 -20.75 0.45 -3.17
CA THR A 35 -19.85 0.57 -4.33
C THR A 35 -20.36 -0.30 -5.47
N ASP A 36 -19.82 -0.10 -6.66
CA ASP A 36 -20.02 -1.03 -7.75
C ASP A 36 -19.05 -2.22 -7.66
N ASN A 37 -19.41 -3.35 -8.27
CA ASN A 37 -18.60 -4.58 -8.27
C ASN A 37 -17.44 -4.54 -9.29
N ARG A 38 -16.64 -3.46 -9.25
CA ARG A 38 -15.40 -3.36 -10.03
C ARG A 38 -14.38 -4.40 -9.59
N LYS A 39 -13.63 -4.91 -10.58
CA LYS A 39 -12.44 -5.74 -10.36
C LYS A 39 -11.27 -4.82 -10.02
N ALA A 40 -10.57 -5.13 -8.94
CA ALA A 40 -9.33 -4.48 -8.54
C ALA A 40 -8.16 -5.45 -8.70
N SER A 41 -6.98 -4.92 -9.01
CA SER A 41 -5.74 -5.71 -9.01
C SER A 41 -5.33 -6.07 -7.56
N PRO A 42 -4.42 -7.03 -7.35
CA PRO A 42 -3.85 -7.31 -6.03
C PRO A 42 -3.22 -6.08 -5.39
N ALA A 43 -2.46 -5.28 -6.15
CA ALA A 43 -1.84 -4.04 -5.67
C ALA A 43 -2.88 -3.00 -5.23
N GLU A 44 -3.92 -2.78 -6.04
CA GLU A 44 -5.03 -1.87 -5.69
C GLU A 44 -5.79 -2.32 -4.45
N THR A 45 -5.97 -3.63 -4.28
CA THR A 45 -6.63 -4.21 -3.11
C THR A 45 -5.76 -4.07 -1.87
N GLY A 46 -4.46 -4.37 -2.00
CA GLY A 46 -3.49 -4.32 -0.90
C GLY A 46 -3.34 -2.90 -0.34
N ILE A 47 -3.13 -1.90 -1.19
CA ILE A 47 -3.02 -0.51 -0.71
C ILE A 47 -4.32 0.00 -0.09
N SER A 48 -5.47 -0.42 -0.63
CA SER A 48 -6.77 -0.04 -0.07
C SER A 48 -7.00 -0.65 1.31
N GLU A 49 -6.56 -1.89 1.51
CA GLU A 49 -6.63 -2.60 2.80
C GLU A 49 -5.71 -1.95 3.83
N LEU A 50 -4.46 -1.64 3.46
CA LEU A 50 -3.49 -0.93 4.29
C LEU A 50 -4.07 0.40 4.81
N LEU A 51 -4.62 1.22 3.90
CA LEU A 51 -5.16 2.52 4.25
C LEU A 51 -6.39 2.44 5.16
N ALA A 52 -7.28 1.47 4.91
CA ALA A 52 -8.42 1.21 5.78
C ALA A 52 -7.95 0.79 7.18
N ASP A 53 -6.98 -0.11 7.24
CA ASP A 53 -6.43 -0.61 8.49
C ASP A 53 -5.75 0.49 9.30
N MET A 54 -4.96 1.35 8.66
CA MET A 54 -4.36 2.54 9.28
C MET A 54 -5.43 3.47 9.85
N TYR A 55 -6.52 3.69 9.12
CA TYR A 55 -7.63 4.52 9.58
C TYR A 55 -8.33 3.92 10.81
N TYR A 56 -8.52 2.60 10.88
CA TYR A 56 -9.14 1.96 12.03
C TYR A 56 -8.21 1.83 13.25
N SER A 57 -6.90 1.71 13.01
CA SER A 57 -5.89 1.43 14.04
C SER A 57 -5.05 2.64 14.45
N TYR A 58 -5.34 3.86 13.97
CA TYR A 58 -4.53 5.08 14.20
C TYR A 58 -4.22 5.41 15.68
N LYS A 59 -5.02 4.91 16.63
CA LYS A 59 -4.81 5.09 18.08
C LYS A 59 -4.03 3.97 18.74
N GLN A 60 -3.79 2.88 18.03
CA GLN A 60 -3.05 1.73 18.54
C GLN A 60 -1.54 2.00 18.43
N LEU A 61 -0.76 1.40 19.33
CA LEU A 61 0.69 1.44 19.25
C LEU A 61 1.16 0.65 18.04
N LEU A 62 2.12 1.21 17.31
CA LEU A 62 2.77 0.53 16.19
C LEU A 62 3.58 -0.66 16.73
N SER A 63 3.35 -1.85 16.16
CA SER A 63 4.07 -3.08 16.50
C SER A 63 4.74 -3.68 15.28
N HIS A 64 5.74 -4.53 15.51
CA HIS A 64 6.39 -5.31 14.45
C HIS A 64 5.40 -6.19 13.70
N ASP A 65 4.47 -6.84 14.41
CA ASP A 65 3.42 -7.67 13.80
C ASP A 65 2.52 -6.86 12.87
N CYS A 66 2.22 -5.60 13.24
CA CYS A 66 1.47 -4.69 12.39
C CYS A 66 2.22 -4.40 11.08
N LEU A 67 3.51 -4.05 11.18
CA LEU A 67 4.37 -3.80 10.02
C LEU A 67 4.51 -5.03 9.11
N PHE A 68 4.64 -6.23 9.69
CA PHE A 68 4.74 -7.46 8.93
C PHE A 68 3.47 -7.80 8.17
N ARG A 69 2.30 -7.65 8.82
CA ARG A 69 1.02 -7.84 8.14
C ARG A 69 0.82 -6.83 7.01
N TRP A 70 1.14 -5.56 7.23
CA TRP A 70 1.08 -4.54 6.18
C TRP A 70 1.98 -4.88 4.99
N HIS A 71 3.18 -5.39 5.25
CA HIS A 71 4.07 -5.86 4.20
C HIS A 71 3.47 -7.04 3.43
N GLU A 72 2.85 -8.02 4.10
CA GLU A 72 2.17 -9.14 3.43
C GLU A 72 1.03 -8.67 2.52
N ILE A 73 0.22 -7.72 3.00
CA ILE A 73 -0.89 -7.12 2.25
C ILE A 73 -0.37 -6.44 0.97
N LEU A 74 0.65 -5.59 1.08
CA LEU A 74 1.20 -4.84 -0.07
C LEU A 74 1.92 -5.75 -1.07
N THR A 75 2.57 -6.80 -0.59
CA THR A 75 3.34 -7.72 -1.44
C THR A 75 2.54 -8.93 -1.92
N ASN A 76 1.24 -8.95 -1.67
CA ASN A 76 0.38 -10.06 -2.03
C ASN A 76 0.41 -10.33 -3.55
N GLY A 77 0.77 -11.56 -3.92
CA GLY A 77 0.92 -11.98 -5.32
C GLY A 77 2.29 -11.71 -5.95
N ARG A 78 3.20 -11.01 -5.26
CA ARG A 78 4.61 -10.88 -5.67
C ARG A 78 5.34 -12.19 -5.39
N ARG A 79 6.13 -12.65 -6.37
CA ARG A 79 6.91 -13.91 -6.28
C ARG A 79 8.41 -13.68 -6.36
N ASP A 80 8.81 -12.47 -6.69
CA ASP A 80 10.17 -11.98 -6.84
C ASP A 80 10.83 -11.62 -5.51
N LEU A 81 10.05 -11.49 -4.43
CA LEU A 81 10.55 -11.10 -3.11
C LEU A 81 10.98 -12.32 -2.28
N GLY A 82 12.23 -12.32 -1.81
CA GLY A 82 12.78 -13.36 -0.93
C GLY A 82 12.37 -13.24 0.54
N ALA A 83 11.78 -12.12 0.93
CA ALA A 83 11.31 -11.86 2.29
C ALA A 83 9.96 -11.14 2.27
N ILE A 84 8.91 -11.85 2.69
CA ILE A 84 7.55 -11.33 2.87
C ILE A 84 7.19 -11.46 4.35
N GLY A 85 6.59 -10.43 4.94
CA GLY A 85 6.12 -10.44 6.33
C GLY A 85 7.24 -10.47 7.38
N LYS A 86 8.42 -9.96 7.03
CA LYS A 86 9.59 -9.98 7.92
C LYS A 86 10.62 -8.94 7.51
N TYR A 87 11.52 -8.61 8.42
CA TYR A 87 12.67 -7.77 8.10
C TYR A 87 13.61 -8.44 7.10
N ARG A 88 14.21 -7.60 6.25
CA ARG A 88 15.30 -8.02 5.36
C ARG A 88 16.47 -8.54 6.19
N THR A 89 17.10 -9.60 5.69
CA THR A 89 18.32 -10.19 6.29
C THR A 89 19.52 -10.08 5.36
N ASN A 90 19.37 -9.38 4.22
CA ASN A 90 20.47 -9.16 3.28
C ASN A 90 21.51 -8.20 3.87
N ALA A 91 22.78 -8.42 3.50
CA ALA A 91 23.90 -7.59 3.95
C ALA A 91 23.98 -6.24 3.23
N GLU A 92 23.24 -6.08 2.12
CA GLU A 92 23.17 -4.82 1.39
C GLU A 92 22.60 -3.70 2.27
N THR A 93 23.07 -2.47 2.06
CA THR A 93 22.61 -1.31 2.81
C THR A 93 21.24 -0.85 2.34
N MET A 94 20.42 -0.36 3.27
CA MET A 94 19.15 0.29 2.90
C MET A 94 19.46 1.63 2.22
N GLN A 95 18.88 1.85 1.04
CA GLN A 95 19.00 3.10 0.29
C GLN A 95 17.63 3.76 0.20
N VAL A 96 17.58 5.05 0.46
CA VAL A 96 16.38 5.88 0.26
C VAL A 96 16.65 6.71 -0.99
N VAL A 97 15.87 6.47 -2.05
CA VAL A 97 15.93 7.25 -3.27
C VAL A 97 14.93 8.39 -3.14
N LEU A 98 15.41 9.62 -3.30
CA LEU A 98 14.55 10.80 -3.42
C LEU A 98 14.51 11.14 -4.90
N ASP A 99 13.32 11.32 -5.44
CA ASP A 99 13.18 11.87 -6.78
C ASP A 99 13.57 13.34 -6.71
N CYS A 100 14.70 13.68 -7.34
CA CYS A 100 15.14 15.05 -7.50
C CYS A 100 14.66 15.49 -8.88
N GLU A 101 13.55 16.22 -8.97
CA GLU A 101 13.39 17.13 -10.10
C GLU A 101 14.58 18.09 -10.06
N GLU A 102 15.38 18.09 -11.13
CA GLU A 102 16.46 19.04 -11.32
C GLU A 102 15.89 20.45 -11.18
N ILE A 103 16.16 21.11 -10.05
CA ILE A 103 16.07 22.57 -9.97
C ILE A 103 17.21 23.08 -10.85
N THR A 104 16.87 23.39 -12.11
CA THR A 104 17.70 24.24 -12.97
C THR A 104 17.54 25.70 -12.55
#